data_AF-A0A662AIS1-F1
#
_entry.id   AF-A0A662AIS1-F1
#
_cell.length_a   1.000
_cell.length_b   1.000
_cell.length_c   1.000
_cell.angle_alpha   90.00
_cell.angle_beta   90.00
_cell.angle_gamma   90.00
#
_symmetry.space_group_name_H-M   'P 1'
#
loop_
_entity.id
_entity.type
_entity.pdbx_description
1 polymer ?
#
loop_
_entity_poly.entity_id
_entity_poly.type
_entity_poly.pdbx_seq_one_letter_code
_entity_poly.pdbx_strand_id
1 'polypeptide(L)'
;MDIEPIDSEFSSYIKTYVELKGSGIRNMSILFHTLPGSVIGVCYYYSNGDREIYIDPSFWYHDNTTYLDRELLIFHELGHCDLGRDHEEPLSIMEKYHIGDSRYSSDIEYYKRELVGLAKKKDSSLFSPTKAHTHNEECSGIIRRDL
;
A
#
# COMPACT_ATOMS: atom_id res chain seq x y z
N MET A 1 -19.41 18.03 1.15
CA MET A 1 -19.08 16.62 1.35
C MET A 1 -18.06 16.62 2.47
N ASP A 2 -18.44 16.13 3.64
CA ASP A 2 -17.55 16.07 4.78
C ASP A 2 -16.55 14.95 4.51
N ILE A 3 -15.27 15.29 4.42
CA ILE A 3 -14.20 14.30 4.28
C ILE A 3 -14.19 13.52 5.59
N GLU A 4 -14.54 12.24 5.53
CA GLU A 4 -14.49 11.39 6.72
C GLU A 4 -13.02 11.31 7.22
N PRO A 5 -12.79 11.47 8.53
CA PRO A 5 -11.44 11.55 9.06
C PRO A 5 -10.70 10.21 8.95
N ILE A 6 -9.38 10.28 8.85
CA ILE A 6 -8.49 9.12 8.93
C ILE A 6 -8.76 8.35 10.23
N ASP A 7 -9.00 7.04 10.13
CA ASP A 7 -9.15 6.19 11.31
C ASP A 7 -7.87 6.21 12.15
N SER A 8 -8.01 6.37 13.47
CA SER A 8 -6.89 6.47 14.39
C SER A 8 -5.93 5.27 14.33
N GLU A 9 -6.41 4.08 13.96
CA GLU A 9 -5.61 2.86 13.79
C GLU A 9 -4.48 3.03 12.75
N PHE A 10 -4.65 3.93 11.79
CA PHE A 10 -3.67 4.16 10.73
C PHE A 10 -2.60 5.22 11.10
N SER A 11 -2.79 5.93 12.21
CA SER A 11 -2.01 7.14 12.53
C SER A 11 -0.51 6.89 12.65
N SER A 12 -0.10 5.80 13.29
CA SER A 12 1.32 5.45 13.47
C SER A 12 1.99 5.16 12.13
N TYR A 13 1.35 4.40 11.26
CA TYR A 13 1.86 4.05 9.93
C TYR A 13 1.96 5.29 9.03
N ILE A 14 0.94 6.15 9.04
CA ILE A 14 0.95 7.41 8.28
C ILE A 14 2.07 8.33 8.77
N LYS A 15 2.29 8.41 10.08
CA LYS A 15 3.40 9.18 10.66
C LYS A 15 4.74 8.65 10.14
N THR A 16 4.97 7.34 10.19
CA THR A 16 6.21 6.74 9.66
C THR A 16 6.38 6.99 8.16
N TYR A 17 5.30 6.90 7.37
CA TYR A 17 5.32 7.24 5.94
C TYR A 17 5.75 8.69 5.71
N VAL A 18 5.15 9.65 6.42
CA VAL A 18 5.45 11.09 6.29
C VAL A 18 6.88 11.39 6.72
N GLU A 19 7.34 10.80 7.83
CA GLU A 19 8.72 10.94 8.30
C GLU A 19 9.72 10.41 7.26
N LEU A 20 9.43 9.25 6.66
CA LEU A 20 10.30 8.66 5.65
C LEU A 20 10.28 9.45 4.34
N LYS A 21 9.10 9.88 3.88
CA LYS A 21 8.91 10.68 2.66
C LYS A 21 9.51 12.08 2.79
N GLY A 22 9.56 12.64 4.01
CA GLY A 22 10.04 14.00 4.29
C GLY A 22 9.04 15.11 3.92
N SER A 23 7.78 14.76 3.66
CA SER A 23 6.69 15.71 3.41
C SER A 23 5.34 15.10 3.76
N GLY A 24 4.32 15.94 3.99
CA GLY A 24 2.97 15.49 4.33
C GLY A 24 2.29 14.68 3.22
N ILE A 25 1.10 14.16 3.51
CA ILE A 25 0.24 13.48 2.53
C ILE A 25 -0.80 14.45 1.95
N ARG A 26 -1.33 14.13 0.76
CA ARG A 26 -2.51 14.81 0.21
C ARG A 26 -3.71 14.65 1.15
N ASN A 27 -4.67 15.57 1.04
CA ASN A 27 -5.93 15.45 1.76
C ASN A 27 -6.72 14.26 1.21
N MET A 28 -6.99 13.27 2.06
CA MET A 28 -7.71 12.04 1.72
C MET A 28 -8.29 11.39 2.97
N SER A 29 -9.30 10.54 2.79
CA SER A 29 -9.82 9.66 3.83
C SER A 29 -9.12 8.30 3.79
N ILE A 30 -8.89 7.70 4.96
CA ILE A 30 -8.33 6.35 5.10
C ILE A 30 -9.17 5.63 6.14
N LEU A 31 -9.91 4.62 5.71
CA LEU A 31 -10.99 3.99 6.47
C LEU A 31 -10.99 2.47 6.31
N PHE A 32 -11.64 1.78 7.24
CA PHE A 32 -11.97 0.37 7.05
C PHE A 32 -13.21 0.21 6.16
N HIS A 33 -13.15 -0.74 5.24
CA HIS A 33 -14.30 -1.15 4.45
C HIS A 33 -14.18 -2.64 4.09
N THR A 34 -15.28 -3.38 4.09
CA THR A 34 -15.26 -4.77 3.59
C THR A 34 -15.07 -4.75 2.08
N LEU A 35 -13.97 -5.33 1.61
CA LEU A 35 -13.61 -5.37 0.20
C LEU A 35 -13.97 -6.74 -0.40
N PRO A 36 -14.34 -6.78 -1.69
CA PRO A 36 -14.73 -8.02 -2.34
C PRO A 36 -13.52 -8.89 -2.69
N GLY A 37 -13.71 -10.21 -2.62
CA GLY A 37 -12.75 -11.19 -3.13
C GLY A 37 -11.47 -11.25 -2.31
N SER A 38 -10.33 -11.17 -2.99
CA SER A 38 -8.99 -11.18 -2.39
C SER A 38 -8.43 -9.77 -2.13
N VAL A 39 -9.23 -8.72 -2.35
CA VAL A 39 -8.77 -7.35 -2.23
C VAL A 39 -8.64 -6.97 -0.77
N ILE A 40 -7.44 -6.57 -0.34
CA ILE A 40 -7.16 -6.20 1.06
C ILE A 40 -6.94 -4.69 1.28
N GLY A 41 -6.70 -3.97 0.19
CA GLY A 41 -6.46 -2.54 0.14
C GLY A 41 -6.82 -2.01 -1.23
N VAL A 42 -7.34 -0.79 -1.26
CA VAL A 42 -7.67 -0.11 -2.51
C VAL A 42 -7.64 1.40 -2.33
N CYS A 43 -7.16 2.07 -3.36
CA CYS A 43 -7.20 3.51 -3.48
C CYS A 43 -8.22 3.94 -4.57
N TYR A 44 -9.22 4.73 -4.17
CA TYR A 44 -10.21 5.32 -5.05
C TYR A 44 -9.83 6.74 -5.47
N TYR A 45 -10.04 7.01 -6.75
CA TYR A 45 -9.89 8.32 -7.36
C TYR A 45 -11.25 8.81 -7.82
N TYR A 46 -11.69 9.92 -7.26
CA TYR A 46 -12.94 10.55 -7.66
C TYR A 46 -12.71 11.61 -8.74
N SER A 47 -13.70 11.79 -9.61
CA SER A 47 -13.62 12.75 -10.73
C SER A 47 -13.43 14.21 -10.29
N ASN A 48 -13.83 14.56 -9.06
CA ASN A 48 -13.61 15.88 -8.45
C ASN A 48 -12.19 16.08 -7.91
N GLY A 49 -11.32 15.06 -7.97
CA GLY A 49 -9.95 15.10 -7.48
C GLY A 49 -9.76 14.55 -6.06
N ASP A 50 -10.84 14.18 -5.37
CA ASP A 50 -10.77 13.54 -4.06
C ASP A 50 -10.21 12.12 -4.17
N ARG A 51 -9.60 11.67 -3.06
CA ARG A 51 -8.97 10.36 -2.96
C ARG A 51 -9.34 9.73 -1.63
N GLU A 52 -9.43 8.40 -1.65
CA GLU A 52 -9.85 7.63 -0.49
C GLU A 52 -9.20 6.25 -0.51
N ILE A 53 -8.68 5.83 0.64
CA ILE A 53 -8.11 4.50 0.83
C ILE A 53 -9.06 3.70 1.69
N TYR A 54 -9.41 2.50 1.21
CA TYR A 54 -10.09 1.48 2.02
C TYR A 54 -9.17 0.32 2.31
N ILE A 55 -9.17 -0.10 3.57
CA ILE A 55 -8.44 -1.26 4.07
C ILE A 55 -9.45 -2.30 4.52
N ASP A 56 -9.23 -3.56 4.13
CA ASP A 56 -10.11 -4.64 4.54
C ASP A 56 -9.85 -5.03 6.01
N PRO A 57 -10.87 -4.97 6.88
CA PRO A 57 -10.69 -5.28 8.29
C PRO A 57 -10.43 -6.78 8.54
N SER A 58 -10.88 -7.68 7.65
CA SER A 58 -10.63 -9.12 7.80
C SER A 58 -9.15 -9.42 7.63
N PHE A 59 -8.47 -8.75 6.70
CA PHE A 59 -7.02 -8.78 6.58
C PHE A 59 -6.35 -8.09 7.78
N TRP A 60 -6.78 -6.86 8.11
CA TRP A 60 -6.13 -6.05 9.13
C TRP A 60 -6.09 -6.73 10.50
N TYR A 61 -7.19 -7.33 10.93
CA TYR A 61 -7.32 -7.98 12.24
C TYR A 61 -7.02 -9.47 12.22
N HIS A 62 -6.56 -10.03 11.10
CA HIS A 62 -6.18 -11.44 11.04
C HIS A 62 -4.97 -11.74 11.94
N ASP A 63 -4.97 -12.88 12.63
CA ASP A 63 -3.94 -13.24 13.62
C ASP A 63 -2.53 -13.36 13.03
N ASN A 64 -2.43 -13.72 11.75
CA ASN A 64 -1.16 -13.84 11.03
C ASN A 64 -0.66 -12.51 10.44
N THR A 65 -1.47 -11.45 10.48
CA THR A 65 -1.10 -10.15 9.92
C THR A 65 -0.19 -9.41 10.89
N THR A 66 1.06 -9.21 10.49
CA THR A 66 2.06 -8.55 11.33
C THR A 66 1.96 -7.02 11.24
N TYR A 67 2.62 -6.33 12.16
CA TYR A 67 2.80 -4.87 12.07
C TYR A 67 3.45 -4.47 10.74
N LEU A 68 4.43 -5.26 10.28
CA LEU A 68 5.12 -4.97 9.02
C LEU A 68 4.17 -5.10 7.83
N ASP A 69 3.28 -6.10 7.83
CA ASP A 69 2.33 -6.29 6.75
C ASP A 69 1.34 -5.13 6.65
N ARG A 70 0.86 -4.64 7.80
CA ARG A 70 -0.01 -3.46 7.88
C ARG A 70 0.72 -2.20 7.42
N GLU A 71 1.96 -2.01 7.84
CA GLU A 71 2.78 -0.87 7.46
C GLU A 71 3.01 -0.83 5.95
N LEU A 72 3.41 -1.96 5.36
CA LEU A 72 3.63 -2.06 3.92
C LEU A 72 2.34 -1.87 3.12
N LEU A 73 1.21 -2.40 3.60
CA LEU A 73 -0.10 -2.18 2.97
C LEU A 73 -0.47 -0.69 2.96
N ILE A 74 -0.36 0.00 4.10
CA ILE A 74 -0.65 1.44 4.17
C ILE A 74 0.27 2.24 3.24
N PHE A 75 1.56 1.90 3.21
CA PHE A 75 2.53 2.59 2.35
C PHE A 75 2.25 2.34 0.87
N HIS A 76 1.81 1.12 0.51
CA HIS A 76 1.39 0.74 -0.84
C HIS A 76 0.21 1.57 -1.31
N GLU A 77 -0.86 1.63 -0.51
CA GLU A 77 -2.05 2.42 -0.84
C GLU A 77 -1.75 3.93 -0.87
N LEU A 78 -0.86 4.43 0.00
CA LEU A 78 -0.36 5.80 -0.09
C LEU A 78 0.49 6.01 -1.35
N GLY A 79 1.26 5.04 -1.80
CA GLY A 79 1.93 5.09 -3.12
C GLY A 79 0.95 5.39 -4.25
N HIS A 80 -0.22 4.74 -4.22
CA HIS A 80 -1.33 5.03 -5.13
C HIS A 80 -1.96 6.41 -4.88
N CYS A 81 -2.47 6.66 -3.68
CA CYS A 81 -3.34 7.80 -3.37
C CYS A 81 -2.59 9.11 -3.08
N ASP A 82 -1.35 9.07 -2.62
CA ASP A 82 -0.55 10.27 -2.33
C ASP A 82 0.41 10.59 -3.50
N LEU A 83 1.08 9.58 -4.05
CA LEU A 83 2.10 9.79 -5.10
C LEU A 83 1.59 9.60 -6.52
N GLY A 84 0.42 8.97 -6.72
CA GLY A 84 -0.11 8.71 -8.06
C GLY A 84 0.64 7.64 -8.82
N ARG A 85 1.28 6.72 -8.11
CA ARG A 85 1.98 5.59 -8.71
C ARG A 85 0.98 4.50 -9.05
N ASP A 86 1.15 3.85 -10.19
CA ASP A 86 0.41 2.63 -10.52
C ASP A 86 1.26 1.39 -10.20
N HIS A 87 0.69 0.21 -10.38
CA HIS A 87 1.44 -1.04 -10.38
C HIS A 87 2.45 -1.01 -11.54
N GLU A 88 3.74 -0.82 -11.24
CA GLU A 88 4.81 -0.77 -12.25
C GLU A 88 5.88 -1.85 -12.00
N GLU A 89 6.05 -2.76 -12.97
CA GLU A 89 7.18 -3.71 -13.16
C GLU A 89 7.39 -4.84 -12.10
N PRO A 90 7.88 -6.03 -12.53
CA PRO A 90 7.99 -7.28 -11.75
C PRO A 90 8.79 -7.27 -10.44
N LEU A 91 9.43 -6.15 -10.13
CA LEU A 91 10.38 -6.01 -9.02
C LEU A 91 10.04 -4.83 -8.10
N SER A 92 8.87 -4.19 -8.31
CA SER A 92 8.36 -3.19 -7.39
C SER A 92 7.41 -3.84 -6.40
N ILE A 93 7.50 -3.43 -5.14
CA ILE A 93 6.42 -3.70 -4.17
C ILE A 93 5.10 -3.04 -4.58
N MET A 94 5.12 -2.07 -5.51
CA MET A 94 3.91 -1.55 -6.15
C MET A 94 3.24 -2.53 -7.10
N GLU A 95 3.88 -3.56 -7.68
CA GLU A 95 3.26 -4.32 -8.78
C GLU A 95 2.20 -5.32 -8.30
N LYS A 96 2.52 -6.14 -7.29
CA LYS A 96 1.58 -6.96 -6.52
C LYS A 96 2.18 -7.18 -5.15
N TYR A 97 1.62 -6.54 -4.14
CA TYR A 97 2.05 -6.77 -2.77
C TYR A 97 1.65 -8.20 -2.35
N HIS A 98 2.61 -9.12 -2.37
CA HIS A 98 2.44 -10.46 -1.82
C HIS A 98 2.89 -10.45 -0.36
N ILE A 99 1.91 -10.43 0.55
CA ILE A 99 2.13 -10.45 2.00
C ILE A 99 2.87 -11.73 2.40
N GLY A 100 3.81 -11.58 3.35
CA GLY A 100 4.62 -12.69 3.82
C GLY A 100 5.63 -13.23 2.80
N ASP A 101 5.80 -12.57 1.65
CA ASP A 101 6.80 -12.98 0.68
C ASP A 101 8.21 -12.64 1.18
N SER A 102 9.02 -13.68 1.36
CA SER A 102 10.41 -13.59 1.84
C SER A 102 11.31 -12.73 0.93
N ARG A 103 10.88 -12.47 -0.32
CA ARG A 103 11.53 -11.52 -1.23
C ARG A 103 11.61 -10.11 -0.62
N TYR A 104 10.58 -9.67 0.10
CA TYR A 104 10.52 -8.32 0.67
C TYR A 104 11.23 -8.21 2.03
N SER A 105 11.26 -9.29 2.82
CA SER A 105 11.96 -9.30 4.11
C SER A 105 13.49 -9.24 3.99
N SER A 106 14.05 -9.48 2.80
CA SER A 106 15.50 -9.47 2.56
C SER A 106 16.14 -8.07 2.58
N ASP A 107 15.36 -7.01 2.32
CA ASP A 107 15.83 -5.63 2.27
C ASP A 107 14.67 -4.64 2.52
N ILE A 108 14.09 -4.74 3.72
CA ILE A 108 12.86 -4.01 4.06
C ILE A 108 13.00 -2.49 3.93
N GLU A 109 14.17 -1.96 4.27
CA GLU A 109 14.44 -0.52 4.19
C GLU A 109 14.46 -0.03 2.73
N TYR A 110 14.99 -0.83 1.80
CA TYR A 110 14.89 -0.51 0.37
C TYR A 110 13.42 -0.41 -0.07
N TYR A 111 12.58 -1.40 0.28
CA TYR A 111 11.18 -1.41 -0.17
C TYR A 111 10.34 -0.30 0.46
N LYS A 112 10.57 0.01 1.75
CA LYS A 112 9.95 1.19 2.39
C LYS A 112 10.33 2.48 1.67
N ARG A 113 11.61 2.66 1.35
CA ARG A 113 12.10 3.82 0.58
C ARG A 113 11.54 3.84 -0.84
N GLU A 114 11.36 2.67 -1.45
CA GLU A 114 10.75 2.54 -2.76
C GLU A 114 9.29 3.02 -2.72
N LEU A 115 8.49 2.58 -1.74
CA LEU A 115 7.08 2.94 -1.56
C LEU A 115 6.86 4.45 -1.44
N VAL A 116 7.77 5.15 -0.74
CA VAL A 116 7.72 6.62 -0.63
C VAL A 116 8.39 7.37 -1.79
N GLY A 117 8.82 6.67 -2.85
CA GLY A 117 9.44 7.28 -4.04
C GLY A 117 10.89 7.74 -3.87
N LEU A 118 11.61 7.24 -2.86
CA LEU A 118 12.99 7.62 -2.53
C LEU A 118 14.05 6.60 -2.98
N ALA A 119 13.65 5.43 -3.48
CA ALA A 119 14.56 4.44 -4.06
C ALA A 119 14.45 4.43 -5.59
N LYS A 120 15.60 4.32 -6.28
CA LYS A 120 15.65 4.03 -7.72
C LYS A 120 15.51 2.51 -7.91
N LYS A 121 14.92 2.09 -9.04
CA LYS A 121 14.74 0.67 -9.42
C LYS A 121 16.04 -0.12 -9.15
N LYS A 122 15.94 -1.21 -8.37
CA LYS A 122 17.04 -2.18 -8.18
C LYS A 122 17.34 -2.83 -9.53
N ASP A 123 18.61 -3.07 -9.82
CA ASP A 123 18.99 -3.78 -11.05
C ASP A 123 18.44 -5.22 -11.00
N SER A 124 17.64 -5.56 -12.01
CA SER A 124 17.06 -6.89 -12.25
C SER A 124 18.09 -8.03 -12.25
N SER A 125 19.38 -7.72 -12.49
CA SER A 125 20.47 -8.69 -12.53
C SER A 125 20.84 -9.29 -11.16
N LEU A 126 20.40 -8.68 -10.05
CA LEU A 126 20.69 -9.13 -8.68
C LEU A 126 19.61 -10.04 -8.09
N PHE A 127 18.53 -10.32 -8.84
CA PHE A 127 17.36 -11.01 -8.32
C PHE A 127 17.19 -12.40 -8.96
N SER A 128 17.40 -13.47 -8.17
CA SER A 128 16.97 -14.82 -8.55
C SER A 128 15.53 -15.04 -8.09
N PRO A 129 14.58 -15.40 -8.98
CA PRO A 129 13.21 -15.65 -8.58
C PRO A 129 13.14 -16.97 -7.82
N THR A 130 13.11 -16.93 -6.49
CA THR A 130 12.66 -18.06 -5.69
C THR A 130 11.14 -18.04 -5.62
N LYS A 131 10.51 -19.20 -5.87
CA LYS A 131 9.05 -19.41 -5.90
C LYS A 131 8.36 -18.72 -4.71
N ALA A 132 7.46 -17.79 -5.03
CA ALA A 132 6.55 -17.17 -4.07
C ALA A 132 5.68 -18.23 -3.39
N HIS A 133 5.55 -18.13 -2.06
CA HIS A 133 4.52 -18.84 -1.32
C HIS A 133 3.17 -18.15 -1.59
N THR A 134 2.22 -18.91 -2.13
CA THR A 134 0.92 -18.42 -2.57
C THR A 134 -0.01 -18.16 -1.38
N HIS A 135 -0.06 -16.92 -0.92
CA HIS A 135 -1.26 -16.36 -0.31
C HIS A 135 -1.92 -15.44 -1.36
N ASN A 136 -3.13 -15.81 -1.80
CA ASN A 136 -3.87 -15.15 -2.89
C ASN A 136 -4.62 -13.91 -2.37
N GLU A 137 -3.94 -13.03 -1.65
CA GLU A 137 -4.46 -11.73 -1.21
C GLU A 137 -3.78 -10.66 -2.06
N GLU A 138 -4.57 -9.80 -2.72
CA GLU A 138 -4.06 -8.81 -3.69
C GLU A 138 -4.52 -7.41 -3.28
N CYS A 139 -3.69 -6.39 -3.48
CA CYS A 139 -4.15 -5.00 -3.43
C CYS A 139 -4.77 -4.63 -4.77
N SER A 140 -5.85 -3.86 -4.77
CA SER A 140 -6.37 -3.27 -6.01
C SER A 140 -5.56 -2.02 -6.33
N GLY A 141 -5.16 -1.87 -7.59
CA GLY A 141 -4.57 -0.60 -8.07
C GLY A 141 -5.57 0.56 -8.01
N ILE A 142 -5.27 1.65 -8.71
CA ILE A 142 -6.14 2.84 -8.70
C ILE A 142 -7.50 2.51 -9.33
N ILE A 143 -8.59 2.61 -8.56
CA ILE A 143 -9.95 2.52 -9.08
C ILE A 143 -10.52 3.92 -9.27
N ARG A 144 -10.88 4.26 -10.51
CA ARG A 144 -11.55 5.54 -10.82
C ARG A 144 -13.05 5.41 -10.63
N ARG A 145 -13.65 6.38 -9.95
CA ARG A 145 -15.10 6.48 -9.72
C ARG A 145 -15.61 7.85 -10.14
N ASP A 146 -16.78 7.84 -10.77
CA ASP A 146 -17.59 9.05 -10.96
C ASP A 146 -18.41 9.28 -9.70
N LEU A 147 -18.52 10.55 -9.29
CA LEU A 147 -19.40 10.99 -8.20
C LEU A 147 -20.84 11.17 -8.68
#